data_AF-A0A7J9FT22-F1
#
_entry.id   AF-A0A7J9FT22-F1
#
_cell.length_a   1.000
_cell.length_b   1.000
_cell.length_c   1.000
_cell.angle_alpha   90.00
_cell.angle_beta   90.00
_cell.angle_gamma   90.00
#
_symmetry.space_group_name_H-M   'P 1'
#
loop_
_entity.id
_entity.type
_entity.pdbx_description
1 polymer ?
#
loop_
_entity_poly.entity_id
_entity_poly.type
_entity_poly.pdbx_seq_one_letter_code
_entity_poly.pdbx_strand_id
1 'polypeptide(L)' 'MKEEKMNLRLDMDVQKLETKKLRKRKNKIEGDLDSLKTNYKKLCFSMRTAGLGKTSEQWCQEIQEE' A
#
# COMPACT_ATOMS: atom_id res chain seq x y z
N MET A 1 31.05 0.43 31.51
CA MET A 1 30.66 1.73 30.91
C MET A 1 31.04 1.94 29.44
N LYS A 2 32.31 1.85 28.99
CA LYS A 2 32.64 2.07 27.55
C LYS A 2 32.03 1.00 26.62
N GLU A 3 32.12 -0.27 27.02
CA GLU A 3 31.51 -1.43 26.32
C GLU A 3 29.98 -1.28 26.18
N GLU A 4 29.30 -0.96 27.28
CA GLU A 4 27.84 -0.77 27.31
C GLU A 4 27.39 0.39 26.41
N LYS A 5 28.15 1.50 26.39
CA LYS A 5 27.87 2.63 25.50
C LYS A 5 28.04 2.27 24.02
N MET A 6 28.96 1.36 23.70
CA MET A 6 29.13 0.84 22.34
C MET A 6 27.97 -0.08 21.94
N ASN A 7 27.55 -0.98 22.83
CA ASN A 7 26.40 -1.86 22.61
C ASN A 7 25.11 -1.08 22.38
N LEU A 8 24.82 -0.07 23.22
CA LEU A 8 23.66 0.80 23.04
C LEU A 8 23.65 1.53 21.68
N ARG A 9 24.83 1.88 21.17
CA ARG A 9 24.95 2.53 19.86
C ARG A 9 24.67 1.56 18.72
N LEU A 10 25.15 0.32 18.84
CA LEU A 10 24.86 -0.75 17.88
C LEU A 10 23.37 -1.09 17.86
N ASP A 11 22.73 -1.19 19.02
CA ASP A 11 21.29 -1.45 19.12
C ASP A 11 20.47 -0.33 18.46
N MET A 12 20.86 0.93 18.66
CA MET A 12 20.22 2.07 18.01
C MET A 12 20.40 2.04 16.47
N ASP A 13 21.56 1.63 15.97
CA ASP A 13 21.81 1.47 14.53
C ASP A 13 20.99 0.31 13.94
N VAL A 14 20.81 -0.79 14.68
CA VAL A 14 19.93 -1.91 14.31
C VAL A 14 18.48 -1.44 14.23
N GLN A 15 17.97 -0.76 15.28
CA GLN A 15 16.61 -0.21 15.28
C GLN A 15 16.37 0.77 14.13
N LYS A 16 17.36 1.61 13.80
CA LYS A 16 17.30 2.53 12.65
C LYS A 16 17.24 1.78 11.32
N LEU A 17 17.97 0.67 11.19
CA LEU A 17 17.94 -0.16 9.98
C LEU A 17 16.59 -0.87 9.82
N GLU A 18 16.05 -1.42 10.91
CA GLU A 18 14.74 -2.08 10.92
C GLU A 18 13.61 -1.12 10.56
N THR A 19 13.57 0.06 11.18
CA THR A 19 12.57 1.10 10.86
C THR A 19 12.66 1.56 9.40
N LYS A 20 13.86 1.71 8.84
CA LYS A 20 14.04 2.04 7.41
C LYS A 20 13.51 0.94 6.50
N LYS A 21 13.76 -0.33 6.82
CA LYS A 21 13.23 -1.48 6.05
C LYS A 21 11.70 -1.51 6.11
N LEU A 22 11.12 -1.27 7.29
CA LEU A 22 9.68 -1.23 7.48
C LEU A 22 9.03 -0.13 6.64
N ARG A 23 9.59 1.09 6.66
CA ARG A 23 9.10 2.21 5.84
C ARG A 23 9.14 1.89 4.34
N LYS A 24 10.21 1.26 3.85
CA LYS A 24 10.31 0.85 2.45
C LYS A 24 9.23 -0.16 2.06
N ARG A 25 8.95 -1.14 2.93
CA ARG A 25 7.88 -2.12 2.71
C ARG A 25 6.50 -1.45 2.69
N LYS A 26 6.22 -0.55 3.65
CA LYS A 26 4.96 0.20 3.72
C LYS A 26 4.69 0.97 2.41
N ASN A 27 5.67 1.74 1.95
CA ASN A 27 5.53 2.51 0.71
C ASN A 27 5.29 1.63 -0.51
N LYS A 28 5.88 0.42 -0.56
CA LYS A 28 5.63 -0.52 -1.64
C LYS A 28 4.18 -1.03 -1.61
N ILE A 29 3.69 -1.41 -0.43
CA ILE A 29 2.31 -1.88 -0.25
C ILE A 29 1.30 -0.80 -0.65
N GLU A 30 1.56 0.46 -0.28
CA GLU A 30 0.74 1.61 -0.66
C GLU A 30 0.71 1.80 -2.19
N GLY A 31 1.86 1.72 -2.87
CA GLY A 31 1.90 1.78 -4.33
C GLY A 31 1.24 0.59 -5.03
N ASP A 32 1.39 -0.62 -4.49
CA ASP A 32 0.72 -1.82 -5.01
C ASP A 32 -0.81 -1.69 -4.86
N LEU A 33 -1.30 -1.12 -3.74
CA LEU A 33 -2.71 -0.83 -3.50
C LEU A 33 -3.27 0.20 -4.50
N ASP A 34 -2.55 1.30 -4.74
CA ASP A 34 -2.96 2.32 -5.72
C ASP A 34 -3.03 1.76 -7.14
N SER A 35 -2.08 0.88 -7.49
CA SER A 35 -2.07 0.17 -8.77
C SER A 35 -3.28 -0.76 -8.90
N LEU A 36 -3.56 -1.56 -7.86
CA LEU A 36 -4.71 -2.47 -7.83
C LEU A 36 -6.03 -1.70 -7.98
N LYS A 37 -6.20 -0.63 -7.20
CA LYS A 37 -7.33 0.30 -7.27
C LYS A 37 -7.52 0.84 -8.69
N THR A 38 -6.44 1.28 -9.32
CA THR A 38 -6.45 1.77 -10.71
C THR A 38 -6.86 0.68 -11.71
N ASN A 39 -6.33 -0.53 -11.58
CA ASN A 39 -6.65 -1.63 -12.49
C ASN A 39 -8.09 -2.13 -12.32
N TYR A 40 -8.57 -2.17 -11.08
CA TYR A 40 -9.96 -2.49 -10.78
C TYR A 40 -10.90 -1.49 -11.46
N LYS A 41 -10.69 -0.17 -11.27
CA LYS A 41 -11.46 0.87 -11.95
C LYS A 41 -11.50 0.66 -13.49
N LYS A 42 -10.37 0.28 -14.11
CA LYS A 42 -10.30 0.00 -15.56
C LYS A 42 -11.12 -1.22 -15.97
N LEU A 43 -11.10 -2.29 -15.17
CA LEU A 43 -11.91 -3.48 -15.42
C LEU A 43 -13.40 -3.16 -15.30
N CYS A 44 -13.79 -2.43 -14.26
CA CYS A 44 -15.16 -1.95 -14.05
C CYS A 44 -15.66 -1.17 -15.27
N PHE A 45 -14.81 -0.27 -15.77
CA PHE A 45 -15.09 0.52 -16.96
C PHE A 45 -15.29 -0.37 -18.19
N SER A 46 -14.40 -1.35 -18.38
CA SER A 46 -14.45 -2.30 -19.49
C SER A 46 -15.75 -3.11 -19.50
N MET A 47 -16.19 -3.59 -18.34
CA MET A 47 -17.43 -4.36 -18.18
C MET A 47 -18.68 -3.51 -18.47
N ARG A 48 -18.68 -2.22 -18.06
CA ARG A 48 -19.75 -1.29 -18.45
C ARG A 48 -19.83 -1.10 -19.96
N THR A 49 -18.69 -0.89 -20.63
CA THR A 49 -18.64 -0.75 -22.10
C THR A 49 -19.09 -2.01 -22.84
N ALA A 50 -18.86 -3.20 -22.27
CA ALA A 50 -19.29 -4.45 -22.87
C ALA A 50 -20.81 -4.73 -22.74
N GLY A 51 -21.59 -3.80 -22.15
CA GLY A 51 -23.03 -3.97 -21.98
C GLY A 51 -23.41 -5.08 -20.99
N LEU A 52 -22.45 -5.57 -20.19
CA LEU A 52 -22.65 -6.57 -19.15
C LEU A 52 -23.39 -5.90 -17.98
N GLY A 53 -24.72 -5.95 -18.04
CA GLY A 53 -25.64 -5.19 -17.20
C GLY A 53 -25.43 -5.37 -15.68
N LYS A 54 -24.94 -4.31 -15.04
CA LYS A 54 -24.98 -4.01 -13.60
C LYS A 54 -25.20 -2.50 -13.42
N THR A 55 -25.89 -2.05 -12.37
CA THR A 55 -26.15 -0.61 -12.19
C THR A 55 -24.94 0.10 -11.59
N SER A 56 -24.59 1.28 -12.10
CA SER A 56 -23.38 2.07 -11.75
C SER A 56 -23.30 2.52 -10.28
N GLU A 57 -24.40 2.48 -9.55
CA GLU A 57 -24.49 2.81 -8.12
C GLU A 57 -23.95 1.65 -7.25
N GLN A 58 -24.08 0.41 -7.73
CA GLN A 58 -23.36 -0.77 -7.22
C GLN A 58 -21.85 -0.66 -7.48
N TRP A 59 -21.45 -0.11 -8.64
CA TRP A 59 -20.04 0.12 -8.97
C TRP A 59 -19.44 1.38 -8.31
N CYS A 60 -20.23 2.28 -7.72
CA CYS A 60 -19.77 3.54 -7.10
C CYS A 60 -19.87 3.54 -5.57
N GLN A 61 -20.68 2.67 -4.96
CA GLN A 61 -20.25 2.06 -3.68
C GLN A 61 -18.88 1.36 -3.84
N GLU A 62 -18.56 0.82 -5.01
CA GLU A 62 -17.26 0.18 -5.27
C GLU A 62 -16.12 1.18 -5.64
N ILE A 63 -16.43 2.43 -6.05
CA ILE A 63 -15.46 3.39 -6.64
C ILE A 63 -15.54 4.84 -6.08
N GLN A 64 -16.36 5.18 -5.07
CA GLN A 64 -16.45 6.56 -4.51
C GLN A 64 -16.73 6.69 -2.99
N GLU A 65 -16.71 5.59 -2.23
CA GLU A 65 -15.96 5.57 -0.95
C GLU A 65 -14.42 5.56 -1.20
N GLU A 66 -14.02 5.78 -2.46
CA GLU A 66 -12.73 5.53 -3.08
C GLU A 66 -11.97 6.83 -3.39
#